data_AF-A0A3B8XA18-F1
#
_entry.id   AF-A0A3B8XA18-F1
#
_cell.length_a   1.000
_cell.length_b   1.000
_cell.length_c   1.000
_cell.angle_alpha   90.00
_cell.angle_beta   90.00
_cell.angle_gamma   90.00
#
_symmetry.space_group_name_H-M   'P 1'
#
loop_
_entity.id
_entity.type
_entity.pdbx_description
1 polymer ?
#
loop_
_entity_poly.entity_id
_entity_poly.type
_entity_poly.pdbx_seq_one_letter_code
_entity_poly.pdbx_strand_id
1 'polypeptide(L)' 'MADRETATGVVGLVQAYVNTVDVQDGPEELSDPNTLSAWLVAHELMESGQTVTEADLKHAVAVREAIRGVIGANSG' A
#
# COMPACT_ATOMS: atom_id res chain seq x y z
N MET A 1 9.58 -0.32 21.44
CA MET A 1 9.21 -0.64 20.04
C MET A 1 10.48 -0.50 19.23
N ALA A 2 10.97 -1.58 18.63
CA ALA A 2 12.21 -1.53 17.86
C ALA A 2 12.03 -0.53 16.71
N ASP A 3 12.96 0.41 16.61
CA ASP A 3 13.06 1.36 15.51
C ASP A 3 13.34 0.56 14.24
N ARG A 4 12.28 0.10 13.56
CA ARG A 4 12.42 -0.52 12.24
C ARG A 4 12.74 0.63 11.31
N GLU A 5 14.02 0.79 11.02
CA GLU A 5 14.53 1.72 10.02
C GLU A 5 13.62 1.64 8.79
N THR A 6 12.97 2.76 8.45
CA THR A 6 12.12 2.82 7.27
C THR A 6 13.02 2.59 6.06
N ALA A 7 12.70 1.57 5.26
CA ALA A 7 13.48 1.32 4.05
C ALA A 7 13.41 2.56 3.15
N THR A 8 14.50 2.87 2.45
CA THR A 8 14.57 4.00 1.52
C THR A 8 14.37 3.53 0.08
N GLY A 9 13.99 4.46 -0.80
CA GLY A 9 13.77 4.18 -2.23
C GLY A 9 12.63 3.19 -2.48
N VAL A 10 12.79 2.33 -3.48
CA VAL A 10 11.74 1.41 -3.95
C VAL A 10 11.30 0.43 -2.86
N VAL A 11 12.22 -0.04 -2.02
CA VAL A 11 11.89 -0.96 -0.92
C VAL A 11 11.02 -0.24 0.14
N GLY A 12 11.32 1.04 0.40
CA GLY A 12 10.50 1.89 1.25
C GLY A 12 9.08 2.06 0.74
N LEU A 13 8.92 2.28 -0.56
CA LEU A 13 7.61 2.40 -1.20
C LEU A 13 6.79 1.10 -1.07
N VAL A 14 7.41 -0.05 -1.33
CA VAL A 14 6.75 -1.34 -1.17
C VAL A 14 6.36 -1.57 0.29
N GLN A 15 7.24 -1.24 1.24
CA GLN A 15 6.95 -1.32 2.68
C GLN A 15 5.77 -0.41 3.07
N ALA A 16 5.76 0.85 2.60
CA ALA A 16 4.65 1.77 2.85
C ALA A 16 3.33 1.24 2.28
N TYR A 17 3.37 0.63 1.09
CA TYR A 17 2.20 0.10 0.42
C TYR A 17 1.59 -1.12 1.13
N VAL A 18 2.41 -2.09 1.56
CA VAL A 18 1.89 -3.25 2.27
C VAL A 18 1.38 -2.91 3.67
N ASN A 19 1.83 -1.79 4.23
CA ASN A 19 1.43 -1.30 5.55
C ASN A 19 0.17 -0.43 5.53
N THR A 20 -0.47 -0.18 4.38
CA THR A 20 -1.77 0.51 4.32
C THR A 20 -2.91 -0.31 4.93
N VAL A 21 -2.63 -1.56 5.34
CA VAL A 21 -3.55 -2.39 6.11
C VAL A 21 -2.76 -3.01 7.27
N ASP A 22 -3.32 -2.91 8.45
CA ASP A 22 -2.85 -3.65 9.61
C ASP A 22 -3.70 -4.92 9.76
N VAL A 23 -3.05 -6.06 9.59
CA VAL A 23 -3.69 -7.38 9.60
C VAL A 23 -4.17 -7.85 10.96
N GLN A 24 -3.65 -7.28 12.05
CA GLN A 24 -4.00 -7.75 13.38
C GLN A 24 -5.29 -7.12 13.87
N ASP A 25 -5.44 -5.79 13.76
CA ASP A 25 -6.64 -5.07 14.24
C ASP A 25 -6.77 -3.62 13.69
N GLY A 26 -5.91 -3.18 12.78
CA GLY A 26 -5.87 -1.77 12.40
C GLY A 26 -6.68 -1.43 11.14
N PRO A 27 -6.84 -0.12 10.86
CA PRO A 27 -7.70 0.35 9.79
C PRO A 27 -7.17 -0.03 8.41
N GLU A 28 -8.09 -0.36 7.50
CA GLU A 28 -7.80 -0.36 6.06
C GLU A 28 -7.74 1.08 5.58
N GLU A 29 -6.55 1.55 5.20
CA GLU A 29 -6.36 2.91 4.69
C GLU A 29 -6.87 3.05 3.25
N LEU A 30 -6.79 2.00 2.43
CA LEU A 30 -7.28 1.98 1.05
C LEU A 30 -8.73 1.48 1.02
N SER A 31 -9.64 2.24 1.63
CA SER A 31 -11.05 1.85 1.82
C SER A 31 -11.97 2.29 0.68
N ASP A 32 -11.59 3.32 -0.07
CA ASP A 32 -12.34 3.83 -1.22
C ASP A 32 -11.41 4.45 -2.31
N PRO A 33 -11.91 4.71 -3.54
CA PRO A 33 -11.05 5.22 -4.62
C PRO A 33 -10.35 6.56 -4.32
N ASN A 34 -10.93 7.42 -3.48
CA ASN A 34 -10.30 8.68 -3.10
C ASN A 34 -9.11 8.45 -2.17
N THR A 35 -9.19 7.47 -1.26
CA THR A 35 -8.06 7.09 -0.40
C THR A 35 -6.89 6.53 -1.22
N LEU A 36 -7.17 5.69 -2.23
CA LEU A 36 -6.15 5.23 -3.15
C LEU A 36 -5.56 6.38 -3.99
N SER A 37 -6.39 7.27 -4.50
CA SER A 37 -5.94 8.47 -5.23
C SER A 37 -4.99 9.31 -4.39
N ALA A 38 -5.38 9.62 -3.15
CA ALA A 38 -4.56 10.38 -2.21
C ALA A 38 -3.22 9.70 -1.93
N TRP A 39 -3.22 8.38 -1.71
CA TRP A 39 -2.00 7.61 -1.48
C TRP A 39 -1.07 7.63 -2.69
N LEU A 40 -1.59 7.41 -3.90
CA LEU A 40 -0.80 7.44 -5.14
C LEU A 40 -0.18 8.82 -5.40
N VAL A 41 -0.93 9.90 -5.18
CA VAL A 41 -0.43 11.27 -5.32
C VAL A 41 0.64 11.58 -4.27
N ALA A 42 0.42 11.19 -3.01
CA ALA A 42 1.38 11.41 -1.92
C ALA A 42 2.73 10.71 -2.15
N HIS A 43 2.72 9.60 -2.89
CA HIS A 43 3.92 8.84 -3.27
C HIS A 43 4.42 9.14 -4.70
N GLU A 44 3.92 10.19 -5.34
CA GLU A 44 4.34 10.64 -6.68
C GLU A 44 4.15 9.58 -7.78
N LEU A 45 3.17 8.68 -7.61
CA LEU A 45 2.83 7.61 -8.55
C LEU A 45 1.68 8.00 -9.50
N MET A 46 1.01 9.11 -9.24
CA MET A 46 -0.10 9.62 -10.02
C MET A 46 -0.15 11.15 -9.94
N GLU A 47 -0.54 11.83 -11.02
CA GLU A 47 -0.72 13.28 -11.01
C GLU A 47 -2.00 13.70 -10.28
N SER A 48 -1.95 14.83 -9.58
CA SER A 48 -3.14 15.41 -8.94
C SER A 48 -4.19 15.78 -10.00
N GLY A 49 -5.39 15.20 -9.90
CA GLY A 49 -6.51 15.45 -10.83
C GLY A 49 -6.88 14.25 -11.71
N GLN A 50 -6.07 13.19 -11.71
CA GLN A 50 -6.47 11.91 -12.27
C GLN A 50 -7.49 11.21 -11.36
N THR A 51 -8.46 10.52 -11.96
CA THR A 51 -9.51 9.80 -11.23
C THR A 51 -9.15 8.34 -11.07
N VAL A 52 -9.37 7.81 -9.87
CA VAL A 52 -9.27 6.39 -9.54
C VAL A 52 -10.68 5.81 -9.49
N THR A 53 -10.84 4.60 -10.03
CA THR A 53 -12.11 3.87 -10.02
C THR A 53 -12.15 2.80 -8.93
N GLU A 54 -13.33 2.24 -8.65
CA GLU A 54 -13.45 1.06 -7.79
C GLU A 54 -12.67 -0.16 -8.32
N ALA A 55 -12.56 -0.28 -9.65
CA ALA A 55 -11.77 -1.35 -10.25
C ALA A 55 -10.28 -1.19 -9.94
N ASP A 56 -9.76 0.04 -10.01
CA ASP A 56 -8.37 0.35 -9.65
C ASP A 56 -8.10 0.05 -8.18
N LEU A 57 -9.03 0.42 -7.29
CA LEU A 57 -8.96 0.08 -5.87
C LEU A 57 -8.86 -1.43 -5.65
N LYS A 58 -9.75 -2.19 -6.29
CA LYS A 58 -9.75 -3.65 -6.19
C LYS A 58 -8.44 -4.26 -6.68
N HIS A 59 -7.88 -3.75 -7.78
CA HIS A 59 -6.59 -4.21 -8.29
C HIS A 59 -5.45 -3.86 -7.34
N ALA A 60 -5.43 -2.65 -6.78
CA ALA A 60 -4.43 -2.24 -5.80
C ALA A 60 -4.44 -3.17 -4.59
N VAL A 61 -5.61 -3.39 -3.97
CA VAL A 61 -5.72 -4.32 -2.84
C VAL A 61 -5.25 -5.73 -3.21
N ALA A 62 -5.63 -6.25 -4.39
CA ALA A 62 -5.17 -7.56 -4.84
C ALA A 62 -3.65 -7.65 -5.01
N VAL A 63 -3.00 -6.62 -5.57
CA VAL A 63 -1.54 -6.55 -5.71
C VAL A 63 -0.86 -6.50 -4.35
N ARG A 64 -1.38 -5.68 -3.42
CA ARG A 64 -0.87 -5.60 -2.05
C ARG A 64 -0.87 -6.96 -1.36
N GLU A 65 -1.98 -7.68 -1.42
CA GLU A 65 -2.09 -9.01 -0.80
C GLU A 65 -1.17 -10.04 -1.47
N ALA A 66 -0.99 -9.97 -2.79
CA ALA A 66 -0.04 -10.83 -3.50
C ALA A 66 1.42 -10.58 -3.03
N ILE A 67 1.82 -9.31 -2.89
CA ILE A 67 3.15 -8.95 -2.37
C ILE A 67 3.33 -9.46 -0.94
N ARG A 68 2.34 -9.27 -0.07
CA ARG A 68 2.38 -9.75 1.32
C ARG A 68 2.50 -11.27 1.40
N GLY A 69 1.81 -12.00 0.52
CA GLY A 69 1.95 -13.45 0.39
C GLY A 69 3.38 -13.88 0.05
N VAL A 70 4.02 -13.18 -0.90
CA VAL A 70 5.43 -13.45 -1.27
C VAL A 70 6.39 -13.12 -0.13
N ILE A 71 6.22 -11.99 0.56
CA ILE A 71 7.08 -11.60 1.69
C ILE A 71 6.93 -12.59 2.85
N GLY A 72 5.70 -12.96 3.21
CA GLY A 72 5.41 -13.91 4.27
C GLY A 72 6.00 -15.29 4.00
N ALA A 73 5.96 -15.77 2.75
CA ALA A 73 6.57 -17.03 2.34
C ALA A 73 8.11 -17.05 2.46
N ASN A 74 8.76 -15.89 2.44
CA ASN A 74 10.22 -15.76 2.53
C ASN A 74 10.72 -15.33 3.92
N SER A 75 9.82 -15.16 4.91
CA SER A 75 10.18 -14.73 6.27
C SER A 75 10.42 -15.90 7.24
N GLY A 76 10.73 -17.09 6.70
CA GLY A 76 10.97 -18.34 7.44
C GLY A 76 12.42 -18.56 7.84
#